data_AF-A0A2E8CEC2-F1
#
_entry.id   AF-A0A2E8CEC2-F1
#
_cell.length_a   1.000
_cell.length_b   1.000
_cell.length_c   1.000
_cell.angle_alpha   90.00
_cell.angle_beta   90.00
_cell.angle_gamma   90.00
#
_symmetry.space_group_name_H-M   'P 1'
#
loop_
_entity.id
_entity.type
_entity.pdbx_description
1 polymer ?
#
loop_
_entity_poly.entity_id
_entity_poly.type
_entity_poly.pdbx_seq_one_letter_code
_entity_poly.pdbx_strand_id
1 'polypeptide(L)' 'AYTAPTQAELDAEAASEVRMMRDHLLKSEVDSVVSNPLRWADMTSEKQTEWSQYRTDLLNVPQQSGFPNTISWPTKPE' A
#
# COMPACT_ATOMS: atom_id res chain seq x y z
N ALA A 1 20.52 32.48 8.96
CA ALA A 1 19.11 32.37 9.40
C ALA A 1 18.58 31.02 8.92
N TYR A 2 17.74 30.34 9.70
CA TYR A 2 17.05 29.12 9.26
C TYR A 2 15.88 29.49 8.33
N THR A 3 15.72 28.76 7.23
CA THR A 3 14.56 28.87 6.34
C THR A 3 13.71 27.62 6.53
N ALA A 4 12.46 27.80 6.93
CA ALA A 4 11.52 26.69 7.09
C ALA A 4 11.17 26.07 5.71
N PRO A 5 10.87 24.76 5.67
CA PRO A 5 10.44 24.10 4.44
C PRO A 5 9.11 24.66 3.94
N THR A 6 8.96 24.65 2.62
CA THR A 6 7.72 25.00 1.91
C THR A 6 6.71 23.85 2.01
N GLN A 7 5.43 24.16 1.78
CA GLN A 7 4.39 23.12 1.74
C GLN A 7 4.67 22.06 0.66
N ALA A 8 5.22 22.46 -0.48
CA ALA A 8 5.56 21.51 -1.55
C ALA A 8 6.66 20.52 -1.13
N GLU A 9 7.64 20.97 -0.34
CA GLU A 9 8.68 20.09 0.21
C GLU A 9 8.10 19.14 1.26
N LEU A 10 7.19 19.63 2.12
CA LEU A 10 6.48 18.79 3.09
C LEU A 10 5.60 17.73 2.40
N ASP A 11 4.84 18.12 1.37
CA ASP A 11 4.00 17.20 0.60
C ASP A 11 4.84 16.17 -0.16
N ALA A 12 6.01 16.55 -0.68
CA ALA A 12 6.92 15.62 -1.34
C ALA A 12 7.47 14.56 -0.39
N GLU A 13 7.83 14.97 0.84
CA GLU A 13 8.28 14.06 1.90
C GLU A 13 7.15 13.12 2.32
N ALA A 14 5.97 13.65 2.63
CA ALA A 14 4.79 12.84 2.98
C ALA A 14 4.45 11.82 1.88
N ALA A 15 4.53 12.23 0.61
CA ALA A 15 4.32 11.34 -0.53
C ALA A 15 5.37 10.21 -0.59
N SER A 16 6.62 10.49 -0.20
CA SER A 16 7.69 9.50 -0.09
C SER A 16 7.40 8.49 1.01
N GLU A 17 7.08 8.97 2.22
CA GLU A 17 6.74 8.15 3.39
C GLU A 17 5.58 7.19 3.10
N VAL A 18 4.52 7.69 2.47
CA VAL A 18 3.36 6.88 2.10
C VAL A 18 3.75 5.80 1.09
N ARG A 19 4.54 6.11 0.06
CA ARG A 19 5.00 5.11 -0.91
C ARG A 19 5.87 4.05 -0.24
N MET A 20 6.73 4.44 0.69
CA MET A 20 7.52 3.49 1.48
C MET A 20 6.63 2.58 2.32
N MET A 21 5.58 3.10 2.96
CA MET A 21 4.62 2.30 3.72
C MET A 21 3.86 1.33 2.82
N ARG A 22 3.38 1.78 1.66
CA ARG A 22 2.74 0.91 0.66
C ARG A 22 3.66 -0.23 0.24
N ASP A 23 4.93 0.08 -0.07
CA ASP A 23 5.90 -0.91 -0.51
C ASP A 23 6.24 -1.89 0.61
N HIS A 24 6.27 -1.43 1.87
CA HIS A 24 6.39 -2.29 3.03
C HIS A 24 5.21 -3.27 3.11
N LEU A 25 3.96 -2.81 3.03
CA LEU A 25 2.77 -3.66 3.10
C LEU A 25 2.71 -4.68 1.95
N LEU A 26 3.05 -4.27 0.73
CA LEU A 26 3.16 -5.19 -0.41
C LEU A 26 4.16 -6.31 -0.10
N LYS A 27 5.33 -5.98 0.44
CA LYS A 27 6.39 -6.95 0.74
C LYS A 27 6.09 -7.83 1.95
N SER A 28 5.65 -7.23 3.06
CA SER A 28 5.48 -7.94 4.33
C SER A 28 4.18 -8.74 4.39
N GLU A 29 3.15 -8.30 3.69
CA GLU A 29 1.82 -8.92 3.74
C GLU A 29 1.53 -9.67 2.45
N VAL A 30 1.48 -8.96 1.31
CA VAL A 30 1.04 -9.55 0.04
C VAL A 30 2.02 -10.61 -0.46
N ASP A 31 3.30 -10.27 -0.59
CA ASP A 31 4.31 -11.17 -1.15
C ASP A 31 4.46 -12.45 -0.31
N SER A 32 4.25 -12.37 1.01
CA SER A 32 4.26 -13.53 1.92
C SER A 32 3.19 -14.58 1.61
N VAL A 33 2.12 -14.18 0.91
CA VAL A 33 1.01 -15.02 0.50
C VAL A 33 1.14 -15.40 -0.97
N VAL A 34 1.21 -14.40 -1.85
CA VAL A 34 1.11 -14.61 -3.31
C VAL A 34 2.36 -15.24 -3.91
N SER A 35 3.54 -15.08 -3.28
CA SER A 35 4.79 -15.69 -3.75
C SER A 35 4.99 -17.13 -3.27
N ASN A 36 4.06 -17.68 -2.48
CA ASN A 36 4.05 -19.09 -2.10
C ASN A 36 2.98 -19.85 -2.92
N PRO A 37 3.35 -20.49 -4.04
CA PRO A 37 2.37 -21.07 -4.97
C PRO A 37 1.59 -22.24 -4.37
N LEU A 38 2.15 -22.98 -3.40
CA LEU A 38 1.42 -24.05 -2.71
C LEU A 38 0.34 -23.46 -1.79
N ARG A 39 0.72 -22.51 -0.94
CA ARG A 39 -0.23 -21.81 -0.06
C ARG A 39 -1.32 -21.11 -0.87
N TRP A 40 -0.97 -20.51 -2.00
CA TRP A 40 -1.92 -19.86 -2.89
C TRP A 40 -2.91 -20.86 -3.50
N ALA A 41 -2.43 -22.00 -4.00
CA ALA A 41 -3.26 -23.03 -4.60
C ALA A 41 -4.23 -23.68 -3.60
N ASP A 42 -3.86 -23.74 -2.31
CA ASP A 42 -4.71 -24.27 -1.25
C ASP A 42 -5.83 -23.32 -0.80
N MET A 43 -5.80 -22.04 -1.21
CA MET A 43 -6.84 -21.06 -0.87
C MET A 43 -8.10 -21.23 -1.73
N THR A 44 -9.24 -20.83 -1.17
CA THR A 44 -10.47 -20.68 -1.95
C THR A 44 -10.33 -19.57 -2.99
N SER A 45 -11.10 -19.64 -4.08
CA SER A 45 -11.14 -18.58 -5.09
C SER A 45 -11.57 -17.23 -4.52
N GLU A 46 -12.42 -17.24 -3.49
CA GLU A 46 -12.82 -16.03 -2.76
C GLU A 46 -11.63 -15.40 -2.03
N LYS A 47 -10.83 -16.18 -1.29
CA LYS A 47 -9.62 -15.66 -0.64
C LYS A 47 -8.55 -15.20 -1.62
N GLN A 48 -8.35 -15.90 -2.73
CA GLN A 48 -7.45 -15.42 -3.79
C GLN A 48 -7.92 -14.06 -4.35
N THR A 49 -9.23 -13.87 -4.48
CA THR A 49 -9.82 -12.60 -4.94
C THR A 49 -9.60 -11.49 -3.92
N GLU A 50 -9.83 -11.75 -2.63
CA GLU A 50 -9.58 -10.78 -1.55
C GLU A 50 -8.11 -10.32 -1.52
N TRP A 51 -7.14 -11.25 -1.61
CA TRP A 51 -5.71 -10.92 -1.65
C TRP A 51 -5.32 -10.15 -2.91
N SER A 52 -5.91 -10.49 -4.06
CA SER A 52 -5.68 -9.78 -5.33
C SER A 52 -6.24 -8.35 -5.28
N GLN A 53 -7.41 -8.17 -4.67
CA GLN A 53 -8.03 -6.86 -4.46
C GLN A 53 -7.20 -6.02 -3.50
N TYR A 54 -6.80 -6.58 -2.36
CA TYR A 54 -5.93 -5.91 -1.39
C TYR A 54 -4.63 -5.39 -2.02
N ARG A 55 -3.96 -6.21 -2.83
CA ARG A 55 -2.77 -5.79 -3.60
C ARG A 55 -3.07 -4.62 -4.54
N THR A 56 -4.19 -4.69 -5.26
CA THR A 56 -4.60 -3.64 -6.21
C THR A 56 -4.90 -2.34 -5.49
N ASP A 57 -5.58 -2.40 -4.35
CA ASP A 57 -5.92 -1.24 -3.54
C ASP A 57 -4.68 -0.57 -2.94
N LEU A 58 -3.70 -1.36 -2.48
CA LEU A 58 -2.40 -0.83 -2.05
C LEU A 58 -1.70 -0.07 -3.19
N LEU A 59 -1.66 -0.66 -4.38
CA LEU A 59 -1.06 -0.01 -5.55
C LEU A 59 -1.78 1.26 -5.98
N ASN A 60 -3.07 1.37 -5.69
CA ASN A 60 -3.92 2.52 -5.98
C ASN A 60 -3.83 3.65 -4.93
N VAL A 61 -3.09 3.47 -3.82
CA VAL A 61 -2.96 4.49 -2.76
C VAL A 61 -2.47 5.85 -3.29
N PRO A 62 -1.41 5.94 -4.13
CA PRO A 62 -0.97 7.23 -4.68
C PRO A 62 -1.96 7.92 -5.63
N GLN A 63 -3.01 7.24 -6.06
CA GLN A 63 -4.04 7.74 -6.96
C GLN A 63 -5.28 8.26 -6.21
N GLN A 64 -5.31 8.13 -4.88
CA GLN A 64 -6.40 8.66 -4.06
C GLN A 64 -6.44 10.19 -4.12
N SER A 65 -7.63 10.77 -4.14
CA SER A 65 -7.83 12.23 -4.22
C SER A 65 -7.25 13.01 -3.03
N GLY A 66 -7.04 12.35 -1.90
CA GLY A 66 -6.44 12.94 -0.70
C GLY A 66 -4.92 12.76 -0.59
N PHE A 67 -4.29 12.01 -1.51
CA PHE A 67 -2.85 11.77 -1.44
C PHE A 67 -2.04 13.07 -1.57
N PRO A 68 -0.95 13.26 -0.80
CA PRO A 68 -0.41 12.33 0.21
C PRO A 68 -0.95 12.51 1.63
N ASN A 69 -1.76 13.55 1.87
CA ASN A 69 -2.08 14.02 3.21
C ASN A 69 -3.28 13.31 3.88
N THR A 70 -4.17 12.72 3.09
CA THR A 70 -5.35 11.98 3.56
C THR A 70 -5.47 10.67 2.81
N ILE A 71 -5.26 9.56 3.50
CA ILE A 71 -5.19 8.22 2.89
C ILE A 71 -6.13 7.26 3.58
N SER A 72 -6.90 6.54 2.76
CA SER A 72 -7.64 5.36 3.20
C SER A 72 -6.82 4.12 2.86
N TRP A 73 -6.19 3.51 3.85
CA TRP A 73 -5.47 2.25 3.67
C TRP A 73 -6.45 1.09 3.51
N PRO A 74 -6.22 0.17 2.56
CA PRO A 74 -7.06 -1.02 2.46
C PRO A 74 -6.87 -1.94 3.67
N THR A 75 -7.92 -2.68 4.02
CA THR A 75 -7.88 -3.65 5.12
C THR A 75 -7.31 -4.96 4.63
N LYS A 76 -6.34 -5.51 5.36
CA LYS A 76 -5.75 -6.82 5.04
C LYS A 76 -6.82 -7.93 5.13
N PRO A 77 -6.89 -8.85 4.17
CA PRO A 77 -7.68 -10.07 4.27
C PRO A 77 -7.23 -10.98 5.44
N GLU A 78 -8.17 -11.73 6.01
CA GLU A 78 -7.90 -12.81 6.97
C GLU A 78 -7.52 -14.13 6.29
#